data_AF-A0A1F8PDB9-F1
#
_entry.id   AF-A0A1F8PDB9-F1
#
_cell.length_a   1.000
_cell.length_b   1.000
_cell.length_c   1.000
_cell.angle_alpha   90.00
_cell.angle_beta   90.00
_cell.angle_gamma   90.00
#
_symmetry.space_group_name_H-M   'P 1'
#
loop_
_entity.id
_entity.type
_entity.pdbx_description
1 polymer ?
#
loop_
_entity_poly.entity_id
_entity_poly.type
_entity_poly.pdbx_seq_one_letter_code
_entity_poly.pdbx_strand_id
1 'polypeptide(L)'
;MKVLAYRTHSPAATGGFVDRNPNLSYLVTSGGQSARSALIDASADPVKIARDLNQSKLEYILITHAHGDHTFSLHALTARFPDAKIGIYKSSRQDIAGGSQGNLLPLENGMTISLGDEVLTAMHTPGHTFDSVCFWNQEENLLFSGDTIFGGGIGCSAYGSGGNRNIFYQTIVYLIGRLSPDTRLYPGHFSEHYQTMPPYNIATEKVKNPYIINAIQGKRGAFDRDLKAFSIEFETDNHPMMDESEIDRICILEKQIWIPELQASRETILTRLHYGHKLLTTENNGELDGMIGWCYSKFSIGDSPDKFPRRFSDFSTSQACTNIDARSAFIYNVGVKAGLRQSGTGSLLLQWAFEKIRDDSIQQVFVDSRLPSYHGSKLDSHENIKQIPEFKEAVDRYFDSHQLPGEREFALDPRVRFYMMNGFTPYLILKDFIQDFPSNNMRVICYLNLEQDDTSYR
;
A
#
# COMPACT_ATOMS: atom_id res chain seq x y z
N MET A 1 6.93 -25.67 18.97
CA MET A 1 7.62 -25.57 17.65
C MET A 1 9.15 -25.32 17.75
N LYS A 2 9.99 -26.01 16.95
CA LYS A 2 11.44 -25.71 16.81
C LYS A 2 11.69 -24.76 15.62
N VAL A 3 12.54 -23.75 15.80
CA VAL A 3 12.91 -22.77 14.74
C VAL A 3 14.42 -22.76 14.53
N LEU A 4 14.86 -22.92 13.28
CA LEU A 4 16.25 -22.75 12.85
C LEU A 4 16.34 -21.60 11.84
N ALA A 5 17.19 -20.61 12.12
CA ALA A 5 17.36 -19.43 11.28
C ALA A 5 18.60 -19.54 10.39
N TYR A 6 18.47 -19.11 9.13
CA TYR A 6 19.54 -19.07 8.14
C TYR A 6 19.78 -17.64 7.74
N ARG A 7 21.01 -17.15 7.93
CA ARG A 7 21.44 -15.85 7.44
C ARG A 7 22.12 -16.00 6.09
N THR A 8 21.62 -15.29 5.08
CA THR A 8 22.17 -15.34 3.72
C THR A 8 22.31 -13.92 3.16
N HIS A 9 23.42 -13.66 2.47
CA HIS A 9 23.57 -12.45 1.68
C HIS A 9 23.00 -12.69 0.28
N SER A 10 22.14 -11.79 -0.20
CA SER A 10 21.62 -11.86 -1.56
C SER A 10 22.77 -11.71 -2.57
N PRO A 11 22.93 -12.63 -3.55
CA PRO A 11 24.00 -12.55 -4.55
C PRO A 11 23.94 -11.30 -5.43
N ALA A 12 22.76 -10.67 -5.53
CA ALA A 12 22.52 -9.50 -6.38
C ALA A 12 22.62 -8.16 -5.63
N ALA A 13 22.72 -8.18 -4.29
CA ALA A 13 22.76 -6.96 -3.49
C ALA A 13 24.18 -6.39 -3.41
N THR A 14 24.35 -5.12 -3.77
CA THR A 14 25.61 -4.38 -3.56
C THR A 14 25.29 -2.98 -3.01
N GLY A 15 25.86 -2.64 -1.84
CA GLY A 15 25.81 -1.29 -1.25
C GLY A 15 24.46 -0.81 -0.68
N GLY A 16 23.38 -1.57 -0.86
CA GLY A 16 22.01 -1.23 -0.44
C GLY A 16 21.58 -1.78 0.92
N PHE A 17 20.29 -1.62 1.26
CA PHE A 17 19.70 -2.11 2.51
C PHE A 17 19.92 -3.62 2.71
N VAL A 18 19.61 -4.43 1.69
CA VAL A 18 19.73 -5.91 1.70
C VAL A 18 21.19 -6.37 1.90
N ASP A 19 22.16 -5.59 1.45
CA ASP A 19 23.58 -5.89 1.64
C ASP A 19 24.00 -5.67 3.12
N ARG A 20 23.57 -4.55 3.70
CA ARG A 20 23.81 -4.22 5.12
C ARG A 20 23.00 -5.07 6.09
N ASN A 21 21.83 -5.54 5.65
CA ASN A 21 20.85 -6.29 6.43
C ASN A 21 20.57 -7.62 5.71
N PRO A 22 21.38 -8.68 5.93
CA PRO A 22 21.23 -9.93 5.20
C PRO A 22 19.88 -10.61 5.45
N ASN A 23 19.37 -11.32 4.44
CA ASN A 23 18.11 -12.05 4.53
C ASN A 23 18.17 -13.15 5.59
N LEU A 24 17.02 -13.43 6.18
CA LEU A 24 16.77 -14.50 7.13
C LEU A 24 15.67 -15.42 6.59
N SER A 25 15.99 -16.70 6.43
CA SER A 25 14.99 -17.76 6.25
C SER A 25 14.84 -18.56 7.53
N TYR A 26 13.69 -19.20 7.73
CA TYR A 26 13.41 -20.00 8.92
C TYR A 26 12.92 -21.40 8.58
N LEU A 27 13.67 -22.43 8.95
CA LEU A 27 13.15 -23.80 8.97
C LEU A 27 12.42 -24.01 10.30
N VAL A 28 11.11 -24.12 10.22
CA VAL A 28 10.24 -24.41 11.36
C VAL A 28 9.85 -25.88 11.32
N THR A 29 9.95 -26.57 12.45
CA THR A 29 9.68 -28.01 12.56
C THR A 29 8.73 -28.28 13.72
N SER A 30 7.67 -29.04 13.43
CA SER A 30 6.72 -29.51 14.44
C SER A 30 7.38 -30.48 15.41
N GLY A 31 6.80 -30.62 16.61
CA GLY A 31 7.18 -31.68 17.54
C GLY A 31 6.77 -33.08 17.04
N GLY A 32 7.13 -34.10 17.81
CA GLY A 32 6.61 -35.48 17.66
C GLY A 32 7.41 -36.43 16.75
N GLN A 33 6.98 -37.68 16.69
CA GLN A 33 7.63 -38.77 15.93
C GLN A 33 7.47 -38.64 14.40
N SER A 34 6.47 -37.88 13.93
CA SER A 34 6.19 -37.62 12.50
C SER A 34 6.39 -36.13 12.16
N ALA A 35 7.53 -35.57 12.57
CA ALA A 35 7.81 -34.15 12.43
C ALA A 35 7.64 -33.64 10.98
N ARG A 36 6.87 -32.56 10.83
CA ARG A 36 6.69 -31.82 9.58
C ARG A 36 7.42 -30.50 9.67
N SER A 37 8.00 -30.07 8.56
CA SER A 37 8.74 -28.82 8.47
C SER A 37 8.18 -27.89 7.41
N ALA A 38 8.25 -26.59 7.69
CA ALA A 38 8.04 -25.55 6.70
C ALA A 38 9.28 -24.66 6.64
N LEU A 39 9.63 -24.20 5.44
CA LEU A 39 10.65 -23.18 5.25
C LEU A 39 9.94 -21.85 5.01
N ILE A 40 10.16 -20.86 5.88
CA ILE A 40 9.63 -19.51 5.72
C ILE A 40 10.70 -18.65 5.04
N ASP A 41 10.31 -18.08 3.91
CA ASP A 41 11.14 -17.46 2.89
C ASP A 41 12.22 -18.38 2.28
N ALA A 42 12.49 -18.18 1.00
CA ALA A 42 13.30 -19.05 0.16
C ALA A 42 14.64 -18.39 -0.21
N SER A 43 15.37 -17.92 0.81
CA SER A 43 16.70 -17.31 0.68
C SER A 43 17.84 -18.20 1.21
N ALA A 44 17.53 -19.37 1.76
CA ALA A 44 18.53 -20.31 2.29
C ALA A 44 19.04 -21.32 1.25
N ASP A 45 20.28 -21.77 1.44
CA ASP A 45 20.92 -22.82 0.65
C ASP A 45 20.15 -24.16 0.78
N PRO A 46 19.62 -24.73 -0.33
CA PRO A 46 18.89 -26.00 -0.32
C PRO A 46 19.66 -27.17 0.31
N VAL A 47 21.00 -27.18 0.22
CA VAL A 47 21.83 -28.25 0.79
C VAL A 47 21.82 -28.18 2.32
N LYS A 48 21.88 -26.97 2.89
CA LYS A 48 21.78 -26.76 4.35
C LYS A 48 20.40 -27.15 4.86
N ILE A 49 19.35 -26.74 4.13
CA ILE A 49 17.96 -27.14 4.47
C ILE A 49 17.83 -28.66 4.47
N ALA A 50 18.31 -29.35 3.42
CA ALA A 50 18.23 -30.81 3.33
C ALA A 50 18.94 -31.52 4.49
N ARG A 51 20.09 -30.98 4.93
CA ARG A 51 20.84 -31.53 6.07
C ARG A 51 20.09 -31.35 7.39
N ASP A 52 19.53 -30.16 7.62
CA ASP A 52 18.95 -29.80 8.91
C ASP A 52 17.50 -30.30 9.07
N LEU A 53 16.82 -30.67 7.98
CA LEU A 53 15.53 -31.38 8.01
C LEU A 53 15.61 -32.70 8.79
N ASN A 54 16.78 -33.35 8.86
CA ASN A 54 16.97 -34.64 9.53
C ASN A 54 15.91 -35.68 9.11
N GLN A 55 15.09 -36.17 10.05
CA GLN A 55 13.99 -37.11 9.80
C GLN A 55 12.64 -36.44 9.47
N SER A 56 12.57 -35.11 9.47
CA SER A 56 11.34 -34.38 9.16
C SER A 56 11.11 -34.27 7.65
N LYS A 57 9.83 -34.20 7.25
CA LYS A 57 9.46 -33.92 5.85
C LYS A 57 9.23 -32.42 5.67
N LEU A 58 9.87 -31.81 4.67
CA LEU A 58 9.51 -30.47 4.22
C LEU A 58 8.16 -30.51 3.50
N GLU A 59 7.14 -29.93 4.11
CA GLU A 59 5.77 -29.93 3.59
C GLU A 59 5.42 -28.61 2.90
N TYR A 60 5.98 -27.50 3.40
CA TYR A 60 5.70 -26.17 2.87
C TYR A 60 6.98 -25.35 2.66
N ILE A 61 6.98 -24.54 1.61
CA ILE A 61 7.82 -23.36 1.46
C ILE A 61 6.86 -22.17 1.49
N LEU A 62 6.89 -21.38 2.55
CA LEU A 62 5.96 -20.29 2.81
C LEU A 62 6.66 -18.96 2.56
N ILE A 63 6.20 -18.21 1.57
CA ILE A 63 6.79 -16.94 1.13
C ILE A 63 6.00 -15.80 1.77
N THR A 64 6.70 -14.91 2.47
CA THR A 64 6.11 -13.72 3.09
C THR A 64 5.70 -12.70 2.04
N HIS A 65 6.52 -12.49 1.00
CA HIS A 65 6.22 -11.62 -0.14
C HIS A 65 7.12 -11.94 -1.35
N ALA A 66 6.72 -11.49 -2.54
CA ALA A 66 7.34 -11.88 -3.81
C ALA A 66 8.67 -11.18 -4.16
N HIS A 67 9.32 -10.46 -3.24
CA HIS A 67 10.62 -9.85 -3.55
C HIS A 67 11.69 -10.90 -3.85
N GLY A 68 12.63 -10.53 -4.72
CA GLY A 68 13.63 -11.46 -5.28
C GLY A 68 14.56 -12.01 -4.21
N ASP A 69 14.93 -11.22 -3.22
CA ASP A 69 15.80 -11.62 -2.11
C ASP A 69 15.12 -12.57 -1.10
N HIS A 70 13.78 -12.64 -1.09
CA HIS A 70 13.02 -13.66 -0.35
C HIS A 70 12.75 -14.92 -1.16
N THR A 71 12.97 -14.89 -2.48
CA THR A 71 12.57 -15.96 -3.40
C THR A 71 13.70 -16.51 -4.27
N PHE A 72 14.92 -15.97 -4.19
CA PHE A 72 15.99 -16.31 -5.14
C PHE A 72 16.41 -17.78 -5.14
N SER A 73 16.29 -18.49 -4.00
CA SER A 73 16.60 -19.93 -3.92
C SER A 73 15.39 -20.81 -4.20
N LEU A 74 14.21 -20.24 -4.47
CA LEU A 74 12.96 -20.99 -4.61
C LEU A 74 13.02 -22.02 -5.74
N HIS A 75 13.60 -21.67 -6.89
CA HIS A 75 13.78 -22.63 -7.99
C HIS A 75 14.63 -23.84 -7.57
N ALA A 76 15.77 -23.60 -6.91
CA ALA A 76 16.64 -24.68 -6.45
C ALA A 76 15.99 -25.51 -5.31
N LEU A 77 15.25 -24.87 -4.40
CA LEU A 77 14.52 -25.52 -3.32
C LEU A 77 13.40 -26.41 -3.86
N THR A 78 12.60 -25.92 -4.80
CA THR A 78 11.49 -26.69 -5.40
C THR A 78 12.00 -27.86 -6.24
N ALA A 79 13.13 -27.72 -6.95
CA ALA A 79 13.78 -28.84 -7.62
C ALA A 79 14.25 -29.92 -6.63
N ARG A 80 14.72 -29.52 -5.44
CA ARG A 80 15.21 -30.43 -4.40
C ARG A 80 14.09 -31.08 -3.58
N PHE A 81 12.97 -30.37 -3.42
CA PHE A 81 11.80 -30.75 -2.62
C PHE A 81 10.52 -30.64 -3.47
N PRO A 82 10.35 -31.49 -4.49
CA PRO A 82 9.26 -31.37 -5.46
C PRO A 82 7.87 -31.65 -4.87
N ASP A 83 7.77 -32.20 -3.66
CA ASP A 83 6.50 -32.45 -2.98
C ASP A 83 6.07 -31.31 -2.04
N ALA A 84 6.94 -30.31 -1.81
CA ALA A 84 6.63 -29.20 -0.93
C ALA A 84 5.63 -28.24 -1.60
N LYS A 85 4.59 -27.86 -0.87
CA LYS A 85 3.63 -26.84 -1.31
C LYS A 85 4.24 -25.46 -1.15
N ILE A 86 4.03 -24.58 -2.12
CA ILE A 86 4.56 -23.22 -2.12
C ILE A 86 3.43 -22.27 -1.73
N GLY A 87 3.46 -21.78 -0.49
CA GLY A 87 2.53 -20.76 0.00
C GLY A 87 2.96 -19.37 -0.45
N ILE A 88 2.11 -18.67 -1.19
CA ILE A 88 2.25 -17.25 -1.51
C ILE A 88 0.88 -16.59 -1.50
N TYR A 89 0.80 -15.31 -1.15
CA TYR A 89 -0.45 -14.59 -1.19
C TYR A 89 -1.08 -14.61 -2.58
N LYS A 90 -2.39 -14.84 -2.63
CA LYS A 90 -3.12 -15.14 -3.87
C LYS A 90 -2.93 -14.13 -5.01
N SER A 91 -2.69 -12.86 -4.69
CA SER A 91 -2.49 -11.81 -5.69
C SER A 91 -1.15 -11.88 -6.41
N SER A 92 -0.16 -12.59 -5.85
CA SER A 92 1.19 -12.77 -6.43
C SER A 92 1.46 -14.20 -6.90
N ARG A 93 0.41 -15.01 -7.02
CA ARG A 93 0.50 -16.39 -7.52
C ARG A 93 1.21 -16.49 -8.88
N GLN A 94 1.03 -15.49 -9.75
CA GLN A 94 1.60 -15.49 -11.10
C GLN A 94 3.10 -15.11 -11.10
N ASP A 95 3.54 -14.32 -10.12
CA ASP A 95 4.89 -13.76 -10.05
C ASP A 95 5.96 -14.84 -9.79
N ILE A 96 5.56 -15.96 -9.19
CA ILE A 96 6.42 -17.09 -8.83
C ILE A 96 6.24 -18.31 -9.76
N ALA A 97 5.32 -18.25 -10.73
CA ALA A 97 4.83 -19.42 -11.47
C ALA A 97 5.83 -20.07 -12.45
N GLY A 98 7.10 -19.65 -12.49
CA GLY A 98 8.15 -20.10 -13.42
C GLY A 98 8.65 -21.55 -13.29
N GLY A 99 7.85 -22.50 -12.77
CA GLY A 99 8.23 -23.92 -12.79
C GLY A 99 7.29 -24.94 -12.14
N SER A 100 6.32 -24.54 -11.30
CA SER A 100 5.62 -25.51 -10.44
C SER A 100 4.15 -25.14 -10.14
N GLN A 101 3.35 -24.86 -11.17
CA GLN A 101 1.93 -24.50 -10.99
C GLN A 101 1.09 -25.52 -10.19
N GLY A 102 1.51 -26.80 -10.16
CA GLY A 102 0.81 -27.87 -9.44
C GLY A 102 0.90 -27.83 -7.92
N ASN A 103 1.91 -27.15 -7.35
CA ASN A 103 2.17 -27.15 -5.90
C ASN A 103 1.89 -25.80 -5.22
N LEU A 104 1.32 -24.84 -5.94
CA LEU A 104 1.01 -23.52 -5.39
C LEU A 104 -0.17 -23.60 -4.40
N LEU A 105 0.04 -23.06 -3.20
CA LEU A 105 -0.97 -22.85 -2.17
C LEU A 105 -1.28 -21.35 -2.13
N PRO A 106 -2.40 -20.89 -2.73
CA PRO A 106 -2.78 -19.48 -2.70
C PRO A 106 -3.21 -19.11 -1.29
N LEU A 107 -2.36 -18.37 -0.58
CA LEU A 107 -2.63 -17.91 0.77
C LEU A 107 -3.71 -16.82 0.75
N GLU A 108 -4.57 -16.86 1.76
CA GLU A 108 -5.56 -15.85 2.05
C GLU A 108 -5.40 -15.35 3.49
N ASN A 109 -5.90 -14.15 3.78
CA ASN A 109 -5.88 -13.63 5.13
C ASN A 109 -6.68 -14.54 6.08
N GLY A 110 -6.07 -14.93 7.20
CA GLY A 110 -6.66 -15.82 8.20
C GLY A 110 -6.54 -17.31 7.85
N MET A 111 -5.94 -17.67 6.71
CA MET A 111 -5.78 -19.07 6.33
C MET A 111 -4.88 -19.81 7.33
N THR A 112 -5.36 -20.93 7.85
CA THR A 112 -4.60 -21.82 8.73
C THR A 112 -3.83 -22.86 7.92
N ILE A 113 -2.57 -23.07 8.27
CA ILE A 113 -1.64 -24.02 7.68
C ILE A 113 -1.24 -24.99 8.78
N SER A 114 -1.71 -26.23 8.68
CA SER A 114 -1.35 -27.29 9.62
C SER A 114 0.06 -27.81 9.32
N LEU A 115 0.89 -27.89 10.35
CA LEU A 115 2.25 -28.40 10.29
C LEU A 115 2.44 -29.44 11.40
N GLY A 116 2.04 -30.69 11.12
CA GLY A 116 1.93 -31.71 12.17
C GLY A 116 0.90 -31.27 13.21
N ASP A 117 1.30 -31.24 14.49
CA ASP A 117 0.47 -30.80 15.61
C ASP A 117 0.49 -29.27 15.81
N GLU A 118 1.25 -28.54 14.98
CA GLU A 118 1.35 -27.08 15.05
C GLU A 118 0.44 -26.41 14.01
N VAL A 119 0.04 -25.16 14.26
CA VAL A 119 -0.74 -24.36 13.32
C VAL A 119 -0.08 -23.00 13.09
N LEU A 120 0.08 -22.64 11.82
CA LEU A 120 0.43 -21.28 11.40
C LEU A 120 -0.78 -20.61 10.78
N THR A 121 -1.05 -19.36 11.13
CA THR A 121 -2.05 -18.52 10.48
C THR A 121 -1.35 -17.53 9.55
N ALA A 122 -1.72 -17.52 8.27
CA ALA A 122 -1.30 -16.49 7.33
C ALA A 122 -2.11 -15.21 7.58
N MET A 123 -1.45 -14.12 7.94
CA MET A 123 -2.05 -12.80 8.12
C MET A 123 -1.62 -11.90 6.98
N HIS A 124 -2.57 -11.39 6.19
CA HIS A 124 -2.26 -10.42 5.13
C HIS A 124 -1.85 -9.08 5.78
N THR A 125 -0.63 -8.66 5.51
CA THR A 125 0.01 -7.49 6.12
C THR A 125 0.55 -6.55 5.05
N PRO A 126 -0.31 -6.03 4.16
CA PRO A 126 0.11 -5.15 3.08
C PRO A 126 0.73 -3.85 3.62
N GLY A 127 1.72 -3.32 2.93
CA GLY A 127 2.37 -2.07 3.34
C GLY A 127 3.76 -1.94 2.75
N HIS A 128 4.61 -2.95 3.02
CA HIS A 128 5.88 -3.11 2.32
C HIS A 128 5.65 -3.44 0.85
N THR A 129 4.90 -4.51 0.60
CA THR A 129 4.32 -4.85 -0.72
C THR A 129 2.82 -5.05 -0.60
N PHE A 130 2.10 -5.15 -1.73
CA PHE A 130 0.67 -5.46 -1.71
C PHE A 130 0.37 -6.91 -1.26
N ASP A 131 1.33 -7.81 -1.41
CA ASP A 131 1.20 -9.26 -1.18
C ASP A 131 1.82 -9.74 0.14
N SER A 132 2.37 -8.83 0.93
CA SER A 132 3.02 -9.13 2.22
C SER A 132 2.12 -9.93 3.16
N VAL A 133 2.67 -11.00 3.73
CA VAL A 133 2.03 -11.91 4.69
C VAL A 133 2.96 -12.17 5.88
N CYS A 134 2.42 -12.09 7.09
CA CYS A 134 3.04 -12.65 8.28
C CYS A 134 2.50 -14.06 8.57
N PHE A 135 3.34 -14.97 9.06
CA PHE A 135 2.90 -16.27 9.57
C PHE A 135 2.93 -16.27 11.10
N TRP A 136 1.80 -16.52 11.73
CA TRP A 136 1.65 -16.47 13.17
C TRP A 136 1.33 -17.83 13.76
N ASN A 137 2.17 -18.32 14.67
CA ASN A 137 1.80 -19.39 15.59
C ASN A 137 1.29 -18.73 16.88
N GLN A 138 -0.02 -18.70 17.05
CA GLN A 138 -0.65 -18.05 18.20
C GLN A 138 -0.39 -18.80 19.50
N GLU A 139 -0.35 -20.13 19.49
CA GLU A 139 -0.16 -20.96 20.67
C GLU A 139 1.24 -20.77 21.29
N GLU A 140 2.26 -20.71 20.44
CA GLU A 140 3.67 -20.55 20.84
C GLU A 140 4.13 -19.08 20.87
N ASN A 141 3.22 -18.15 20.56
CA ASN A 141 3.48 -16.71 20.42
C ASN A 141 4.67 -16.41 19.48
N LEU A 142 4.65 -16.96 18.26
CA LEU A 142 5.68 -16.75 17.24
C LEU A 142 5.14 -16.01 16.03
N LEU A 143 5.80 -14.93 15.62
CA LEU A 143 5.46 -14.19 14.41
C LEU A 143 6.64 -14.16 13.44
N PHE A 144 6.48 -14.80 12.28
CA PHE A 144 7.37 -14.64 11.14
C PHE A 144 6.84 -13.48 10.30
N SER A 145 7.58 -12.40 10.24
CA SER A 145 7.05 -11.09 9.84
C SER A 145 7.52 -10.62 8.46
N GLY A 146 8.48 -11.33 7.85
CA GLY A 146 9.12 -10.87 6.61
C GLY A 146 9.57 -9.43 6.78
N ASP A 147 9.14 -8.60 5.82
CA ASP A 147 9.50 -7.18 5.77
C ASP A 147 8.42 -6.26 6.38
N THR A 148 7.50 -6.85 7.14
CA THR A 148 6.48 -6.07 7.86
C THR A 148 7.06 -5.42 9.12
N ILE A 149 7.76 -6.19 9.96
CA ILE A 149 8.35 -5.68 11.22
C ILE A 149 9.75 -6.25 11.37
N PHE A 150 10.72 -5.38 11.65
CA PHE A 150 12.10 -5.74 11.99
C PHE A 150 12.39 -5.49 13.47
N GLY A 151 13.56 -5.92 13.94
CA GLY A 151 14.08 -5.47 15.24
C GLY A 151 14.50 -4.00 15.14
N GLY A 152 13.79 -3.11 15.83
CA GLY A 152 14.04 -1.67 15.82
C GLY A 152 13.53 -0.91 14.59
N GLY A 153 12.85 -1.57 13.63
CA GLY A 153 12.35 -0.94 12.42
C GLY A 153 11.17 -1.67 11.77
N ILE A 154 10.77 -1.23 10.58
CA ILE A 154 9.81 -1.90 9.68
C ILE A 154 10.38 -1.85 8.24
N GLY A 155 9.81 -2.59 7.30
CA GLY A 155 10.19 -2.44 5.88
C GLY A 155 9.85 -1.05 5.34
N CYS A 156 10.46 -0.66 4.22
CA CYS A 156 10.01 0.52 3.46
C CYS A 156 8.66 0.23 2.77
N SER A 157 7.98 1.23 2.20
CA SER A 157 6.88 0.94 1.26
C SER A 157 7.41 0.89 -0.16
N ALA A 158 7.59 -0.30 -0.73
CA ALA A 158 8.08 -0.50 -2.09
C ALA A 158 6.95 -0.24 -3.09
N TYR A 159 6.75 1.01 -3.51
CA TYR A 159 5.60 1.41 -4.33
C TYR A 159 5.59 0.71 -5.69
N GLY A 160 6.75 0.41 -6.26
CA GLY A 160 6.88 -0.39 -7.49
C GLY A 160 6.36 -1.83 -7.35
N SER A 161 6.30 -2.34 -6.12
CA SER A 161 5.69 -3.64 -5.76
C SER A 161 4.34 -3.44 -5.05
N GLY A 162 3.63 -2.35 -5.35
CA GLY A 162 2.33 -2.00 -4.79
C GLY A 162 2.32 -1.75 -3.28
N GLY A 163 3.47 -1.47 -2.67
CA GLY A 163 3.59 -0.98 -1.31
C GLY A 163 2.81 0.32 -1.10
N ASN A 164 2.39 0.56 0.14
CA ASN A 164 1.59 1.73 0.48
C ASN A 164 1.74 2.07 1.96
N ARG A 165 2.34 3.24 2.25
CA ARG A 165 2.57 3.75 3.60
C ARG A 165 1.31 3.89 4.46
N ASN A 166 0.20 4.33 3.86
CA ASN A 166 -1.06 4.51 4.58
C ASN A 166 -1.67 3.16 5.00
N ILE A 167 -1.59 2.16 4.12
CA ILE A 167 -1.97 0.79 4.46
C ILE A 167 -1.01 0.24 5.51
N PHE A 168 0.30 0.51 5.37
CA PHE A 168 1.31 0.01 6.29
C PHE A 168 1.06 0.47 7.73
N TYR A 169 0.76 1.76 7.94
CA TYR A 169 0.36 2.28 9.24
C TYR A 169 -0.78 1.46 9.86
N GLN A 170 -1.84 1.23 9.08
CA GLN A 170 -3.01 0.45 9.53
C GLN A 170 -2.64 -1.03 9.80
N THR A 171 -1.76 -1.62 9.00
CA THR A 171 -1.22 -2.96 9.23
C THR A 171 -0.43 -3.06 10.53
N ILE A 172 0.40 -2.06 10.85
CA ILE A 172 1.12 -2.02 12.12
C ILE A 172 0.14 -1.88 13.29
N VAL A 173 -0.82 -0.96 13.22
CA VAL A 173 -1.88 -0.83 14.25
C VAL A 173 -2.64 -2.15 14.44
N TYR A 174 -3.05 -2.78 13.34
CA TYR A 174 -3.77 -4.06 13.32
C TYR A 174 -3.00 -5.18 14.03
N LEU A 175 -1.71 -5.32 13.73
CA LEU A 175 -0.85 -6.35 14.31
C LEU A 175 -0.62 -6.09 15.80
N ILE A 176 -0.22 -4.87 16.15
CA ILE A 176 0.17 -4.51 17.51
C ILE A 176 -1.01 -4.60 18.50
N GLY A 177 -2.24 -4.39 18.01
CA GLY A 177 -3.47 -4.60 18.76
C GLY A 177 -3.86 -6.08 18.97
N ARG A 178 -3.27 -7.03 18.24
CA ARG A 178 -3.57 -8.47 18.34
C ARG A 178 -2.47 -9.29 19.00
N LEU A 179 -1.23 -8.88 18.84
CA LEU A 179 -0.08 -9.65 19.33
C LEU A 179 0.11 -9.45 20.83
N SER A 180 0.28 -10.57 21.55
CA SER A 180 0.72 -10.56 22.94
C SER A 180 2.08 -9.85 23.04
N PRO A 181 2.35 -9.06 24.11
CA PRO A 181 3.68 -8.52 24.37
C PRO A 181 4.80 -9.58 24.35
N ASP A 182 4.50 -10.82 24.75
CA ASP A 182 5.47 -11.93 24.77
C ASP A 182 5.73 -12.54 23.39
N THR A 183 5.07 -12.06 22.34
CA THR A 183 5.26 -12.55 20.98
C THR A 183 6.71 -12.37 20.53
N ARG A 184 7.31 -13.49 20.12
CA ARG A 184 8.65 -13.56 19.54
C ARG A 184 8.60 -13.30 18.05
N LEU A 185 9.37 -12.31 17.61
CA LEU A 185 9.43 -11.82 16.24
C LEU A 185 10.61 -12.44 15.48
N TYR A 186 10.32 -12.98 14.30
CA TYR A 186 11.26 -13.54 13.33
C TYR A 186 11.14 -12.75 12.00
N PRO A 187 11.97 -11.71 11.80
CA PRO A 187 11.91 -10.84 10.62
C PRO A 187 12.55 -11.44 9.38
N GLY A 188 12.28 -10.84 8.22
CA GLY A 188 12.89 -11.18 6.93
C GLY A 188 14.37 -10.82 6.81
N HIS A 189 14.85 -9.86 7.60
CA HIS A 189 16.23 -9.38 7.58
C HIS A 189 16.87 -9.32 8.96
N PHE A 190 18.20 -9.49 8.98
CA PHE A 190 19.03 -9.24 10.15
C PHE A 190 18.97 -7.76 10.53
N SER A 191 18.79 -7.46 11.82
CA SER A 191 18.63 -6.07 12.28
C SER A 191 19.99 -5.41 12.47
N GLU A 192 20.25 -4.33 11.72
CA GLU A 192 21.39 -3.44 11.99
C GLU A 192 21.29 -2.70 13.33
N HIS A 193 20.07 -2.52 13.88
CA HIS A 193 19.85 -1.86 15.17
C HIS A 193 20.21 -2.75 16.36
N TYR A 194 19.93 -4.05 16.28
CA TYR A 194 20.20 -5.00 17.37
C TYR A 194 21.46 -5.82 17.18
N GLN A 195 21.85 -6.09 15.93
CA GLN A 195 23.06 -6.83 15.58
C GLN A 195 23.14 -8.23 16.23
N THR A 196 21.99 -8.84 16.50
CA THR A 196 21.86 -10.20 17.03
C THR A 196 20.90 -11.01 16.18
N MET A 197 21.01 -12.34 16.20
CA MET A 197 19.99 -13.19 15.56
C MET A 197 18.66 -13.08 16.32
N PRO A 198 17.50 -13.11 15.63
CA PRO A 198 16.19 -13.22 16.27
C PRO A 198 16.04 -14.54 17.04
N PRO A 199 15.04 -14.66 17.95
CA PRO A 199 13.85 -13.82 18.06
C PRO A 199 14.08 -12.46 18.72
N TYR A 200 13.32 -11.46 18.28
CA TYR A 200 13.07 -10.23 19.05
C TYR A 200 11.72 -10.34 19.76
N ASN A 201 11.35 -9.36 20.58
CA ASN A 201 10.14 -9.44 21.40
C ASN A 201 9.25 -8.21 21.20
N ILE A 202 7.95 -8.41 20.99
CA ILE A 202 6.99 -7.32 20.75
C ILE A 202 6.94 -6.33 21.91
N ALA A 203 7.08 -6.74 23.17
CA ALA A 203 7.17 -5.81 24.30
C ALA A 203 8.35 -4.84 24.17
N THR A 204 9.51 -5.32 23.69
CA THR A 204 10.66 -4.46 23.42
C THR A 204 10.39 -3.52 22.25
N GLU A 205 9.83 -4.04 21.16
CA GLU A 205 9.51 -3.23 19.97
C GLU A 205 8.50 -2.13 20.28
N LYS A 206 7.49 -2.40 21.13
CA LYS A 206 6.51 -1.41 21.61
C LYS A 206 7.15 -0.21 22.33
N VAL A 207 8.40 -0.33 22.78
CA VAL A 207 9.14 0.70 23.52
C VAL A 207 10.31 1.28 22.73
N LYS A 208 10.92 0.52 21.81
CA LYS A 208 12.13 0.92 21.08
C LYS A 208 11.94 1.22 19.61
N ASN A 209 10.93 0.63 18.97
CA ASN A 209 10.73 0.76 17.53
C ASN A 209 9.91 2.03 17.24
N PRO A 210 10.49 3.09 16.66
CA PRO A 210 9.83 4.39 16.54
C PRO A 210 8.53 4.32 15.74
N TYR A 211 8.47 3.45 14.73
CA TYR A 211 7.28 3.22 13.91
C TYR A 211 6.14 2.62 14.72
N ILE A 212 6.42 1.60 15.54
CA ILE A 212 5.42 0.98 16.41
C ILE A 212 4.97 1.95 17.50
N ILE A 213 5.91 2.71 18.09
CA ILE A 213 5.59 3.74 19.10
C ILE A 213 4.64 4.78 18.49
N ASN A 214 4.96 5.29 17.30
CA ASN A 214 4.12 6.26 16.60
C ASN A 214 2.74 5.68 16.31
N ALA A 215 2.65 4.45 15.78
CA ALA A 215 1.38 3.77 15.53
C ALA A 215 0.52 3.61 16.79
N ILE A 216 1.11 3.18 17.92
CA ILE A 216 0.39 3.03 19.20
C ILE A 216 -0.10 4.37 19.74
N GLN A 217 0.69 5.43 19.56
CA GLN A 217 0.34 6.78 20.03
C GLN A 217 -0.63 7.50 19.07
N GLY A 218 -1.03 6.85 17.98
CA GLY A 218 -1.84 7.46 16.93
C GLY A 218 -1.06 8.43 16.04
N LYS A 219 0.25 8.60 16.22
CA LYS A 219 1.08 9.63 15.59
C LYS A 219 1.41 9.36 14.12
N ARG A 220 0.39 9.42 13.28
CA ARG A 220 0.49 9.12 11.85
C ARG A 220 1.49 10.02 11.12
N GLY A 221 1.45 11.34 11.35
CA GLY A 221 2.39 12.26 10.68
C GLY A 221 3.86 11.95 11.01
N ALA A 222 4.14 11.53 12.25
CA ALA A 222 5.48 11.11 12.66
C ALA A 222 5.87 9.76 12.02
N PHE A 223 4.95 8.79 12.01
CA PHE A 223 5.15 7.52 11.31
C PHE A 223 5.51 7.73 9.84
N ASP A 224 4.79 8.62 9.16
CA ASP A 224 4.99 8.89 7.74
C ASP A 224 6.36 9.49 7.44
N ARG A 225 6.81 10.42 8.29
CA ARG A 225 8.12 11.07 8.18
C ARG A 225 9.27 10.12 8.47
N ASP A 226 9.15 9.30 9.52
CA ASP A 226 10.16 8.30 9.85
C ASP A 226 10.31 7.31 8.69
N LEU A 227 9.20 6.88 8.07
CA LEU A 227 9.24 5.90 6.98
C LEU A 227 9.86 6.48 5.70
N LYS A 228 9.62 7.78 5.45
CA LYS A 228 10.26 8.51 4.35
C LYS A 228 11.78 8.54 4.52
N ALA A 229 12.27 8.85 5.72
CA ALA A 229 13.71 8.95 6.00
C ALA A 229 14.47 7.64 5.74
N PHE A 230 13.77 6.51 5.71
CA PHE A 230 14.31 5.17 5.46
C PHE A 230 14.15 4.70 4.00
N SER A 231 13.37 5.41 3.18
CA SER A 231 12.98 4.96 1.84
C SER A 231 13.78 5.68 0.75
N ILE A 232 14.71 4.98 0.11
CA ILE A 232 15.50 5.49 -1.04
C ILE A 232 14.62 5.95 -2.22
N GLU A 233 13.40 5.41 -2.35
CA GLU A 233 12.42 5.81 -3.39
C GLU A 233 11.98 7.28 -3.27
N PHE A 234 12.18 7.91 -2.10
CA PHE A 234 11.89 9.34 -1.87
C PHE A 234 13.15 10.19 -1.73
N GLU A 235 14.37 9.62 -1.87
CA GLU A 235 15.61 10.39 -1.87
C GLU A 235 15.78 11.21 -3.16
N THR A 236 15.05 10.88 -4.23
CA THR A 236 14.96 11.70 -5.43
C THR A 236 13.86 12.76 -5.29
N ASP A 237 14.14 13.81 -4.53
CA ASP A 237 13.25 14.97 -4.24
C ASP A 237 12.73 15.74 -5.48
N ASN A 238 13.10 15.33 -6.69
CA ASN A 238 12.78 16.03 -7.92
C ASN A 238 11.57 15.38 -8.61
N HIS A 239 10.39 15.54 -8.01
CA HIS A 239 9.11 15.34 -8.70
C HIS A 239 8.74 16.66 -9.38
N PRO A 240 9.03 16.83 -10.68
CA PRO A 240 8.85 18.11 -11.35
C PRO A 240 7.38 18.52 -11.32
N MET A 241 7.17 19.75 -10.85
CA MET A 241 5.91 20.43 -11.04
C MET A 241 5.85 20.90 -12.50
N MET A 242 4.74 20.59 -13.15
CA MET A 242 4.46 21.05 -14.50
C MET A 242 3.95 22.50 -14.48
N ASP A 243 4.36 23.28 -15.47
CA ASP A 243 3.92 24.66 -15.68
C ASP A 243 3.45 24.90 -17.12
N GLU A 244 3.14 26.15 -17.44
CA GLU A 244 2.60 26.54 -18.76
C GLU A 244 3.57 26.26 -19.91
N SER A 245 4.89 26.19 -19.66
CA SER A 245 5.88 25.89 -20.70
C SER A 245 5.78 24.44 -21.20
N GLU A 246 5.28 23.54 -20.35
CA GLU A 246 5.14 22.10 -20.63
C GLU A 246 3.75 21.72 -21.15
N ILE A 247 2.92 22.70 -21.50
CA ILE A 247 1.50 22.52 -21.86
C ILE A 247 1.27 21.45 -22.95
N ASP A 248 2.17 21.33 -23.92
CA ASP A 248 2.05 20.33 -24.99
C ASP A 248 2.19 18.91 -24.45
N ARG A 249 3.15 18.68 -23.54
CA ARG A 249 3.33 17.39 -22.87
C ARG A 249 2.13 17.06 -21.98
N ILE A 250 1.61 18.05 -21.26
CA ILE A 250 0.42 17.89 -20.41
C ILE A 250 -0.79 17.49 -21.25
N CYS A 251 -1.06 18.18 -22.37
CA CYS A 251 -2.18 17.87 -23.26
C CYS A 251 -2.06 16.49 -23.92
N ILE A 252 -0.84 16.05 -24.26
CA ILE A 252 -0.60 14.69 -24.78
C ILE A 252 -0.93 13.66 -23.71
N LEU A 253 -0.45 13.86 -22.48
CA LEU A 253 -0.70 12.96 -21.36
C LEU A 253 -2.19 12.90 -21.00
N GLU A 254 -2.90 14.04 -20.98
CA GLU A 254 -4.34 14.13 -20.72
C GLU A 254 -5.13 13.21 -21.65
N LYS A 255 -4.79 13.22 -22.95
CA LYS A 255 -5.42 12.36 -23.97
C LYS A 255 -5.11 10.87 -23.80
N GLN A 256 -3.97 10.54 -23.21
CA GLN A 256 -3.54 9.15 -22.98
C GLN A 256 -4.16 8.56 -21.70
N ILE A 257 -4.50 9.41 -20.74
CA ILE A 257 -5.00 9.02 -19.42
C ILE A 257 -6.53 8.95 -19.40
N TRP A 258 -7.20 9.92 -20.04
CA TRP A 258 -8.62 10.15 -19.92
C TRP A 258 -9.38 9.83 -21.21
N ILE A 259 -10.61 9.32 -21.04
CA ILE A 259 -11.57 9.18 -22.13
C ILE A 259 -11.97 10.58 -22.65
N PRO A 260 -12.32 10.73 -23.95
CA PRO A 260 -12.61 12.03 -24.56
C PRO A 260 -13.61 12.90 -23.77
N GLU A 261 -14.60 12.29 -23.13
CA GLU A 261 -15.66 12.97 -22.38
C GLU A 261 -15.17 13.62 -21.08
N LEU A 262 -14.02 13.16 -20.55
CA LEU A 262 -13.42 13.65 -19.30
C LEU A 262 -12.15 14.47 -19.51
N GLN A 263 -11.67 14.59 -20.76
CA GLN A 263 -10.46 15.35 -21.07
C GLN A 263 -10.67 16.84 -20.86
N ALA A 264 -9.74 17.49 -20.16
CA ALA A 264 -9.66 18.93 -20.13
C ALA A 264 -9.13 19.48 -21.46
N SER A 265 -9.76 20.57 -21.94
CA SER A 265 -9.22 21.31 -23.08
C SER A 265 -7.87 21.95 -22.74
N ARG A 266 -7.09 22.30 -23.77
CA ARG A 266 -5.84 23.06 -23.58
C ARG A 266 -6.09 24.36 -22.81
N GLU A 267 -7.15 25.07 -23.18
CA GLU A 267 -7.57 26.33 -22.56
C GLU A 267 -7.91 26.12 -21.08
N THR A 268 -8.58 25.02 -20.74
CA THR A 268 -8.88 24.64 -19.35
C THR A 268 -7.60 24.36 -18.56
N ILE A 269 -6.64 23.63 -19.14
CA ILE A 269 -5.37 23.30 -18.48
C ILE A 269 -4.54 24.57 -18.25
N LEU A 270 -4.42 25.44 -19.26
CA LEU A 270 -3.75 26.74 -19.13
C LEU A 270 -4.42 27.61 -18.08
N THR A 271 -5.76 27.69 -18.07
CA THR A 271 -6.50 28.44 -17.06
C THR A 271 -6.20 27.96 -15.65
N ARG A 272 -6.12 26.64 -15.43
CA ARG A 272 -5.76 26.05 -14.13
C ARG A 272 -4.36 26.49 -13.68
N LEU A 273 -3.37 26.32 -14.55
CA LEU A 273 -1.98 26.67 -14.26
C LEU A 273 -1.86 28.17 -13.95
N HIS A 274 -2.48 29.01 -14.78
CA HIS A 274 -2.55 30.45 -14.59
C HIS A 274 -3.21 30.84 -13.25
N TYR A 275 -4.26 30.13 -12.86
CA TYR A 275 -4.97 30.32 -11.59
C TYR A 275 -4.23 29.73 -10.37
N GLY A 276 -2.99 29.29 -10.52
CA GLY A 276 -2.14 28.83 -9.43
C GLY A 276 -2.40 27.39 -9.00
N HIS A 277 -3.13 26.62 -9.81
CA HIS A 277 -3.27 25.18 -9.58
C HIS A 277 -1.92 24.49 -9.77
N LYS A 278 -1.76 23.37 -9.08
CA LYS A 278 -0.57 22.56 -9.06
C LYS A 278 -0.81 21.32 -9.92
N LEU A 279 0.17 20.97 -10.75
CA LEU A 279 0.16 19.73 -11.53
C LEU A 279 1.52 19.05 -11.37
N LEU A 280 1.50 17.79 -10.96
CA LEU A 280 2.67 16.96 -10.77
C LEU A 280 2.53 15.71 -11.62
N THR A 281 3.65 15.21 -12.16
CA THR A 281 3.65 14.02 -13.02
C THR A 281 4.66 12.98 -12.56
N THR A 282 4.40 11.72 -12.90
CA THR A 282 5.41 10.66 -12.90
C THR A 282 6.03 10.54 -14.28
N GLU A 283 7.34 10.29 -14.34
CA GLU A 283 8.07 10.10 -15.58
C GLU A 283 8.96 8.85 -15.49
N ASN A 284 9.03 8.08 -16.56
CA ASN A 284 9.96 6.97 -16.71
C ASN A 284 10.58 7.02 -18.11
N ASN A 285 11.91 7.01 -18.18
CA ASN A 285 12.67 7.06 -19.44
C ASN A 285 12.24 8.18 -20.41
N GLY A 286 11.92 9.38 -19.90
CA GLY A 286 11.50 10.53 -20.72
C GLY A 286 10.00 10.57 -21.03
N GLU A 287 9.25 9.52 -20.71
CA GLU A 287 7.81 9.47 -20.94
C GLU A 287 7.01 9.71 -19.67
N LEU A 288 6.01 10.59 -19.75
CA LEU A 288 5.09 10.83 -18.64
C LEU A 288 4.11 9.66 -18.49
N ASP A 289 3.96 9.18 -17.28
CA ASP A 289 3.22 7.96 -16.95
C ASP A 289 1.87 8.23 -16.28
N GLY A 290 1.76 9.39 -15.64
CA GLY A 290 0.61 9.78 -14.84
C GLY A 290 0.72 11.22 -14.38
N MET A 291 -0.41 11.77 -13.95
CA MET A 291 -0.49 13.12 -13.42
C MET A 291 -1.43 13.21 -12.21
N ILE A 292 -1.15 14.16 -11.33
CA ILE A 292 -1.99 14.56 -10.23
C ILE A 292 -2.12 16.09 -10.20
N GLY A 293 -3.35 16.57 -10.11
CA GLY A 293 -3.68 18.00 -10.10
C GLY A 293 -4.46 18.39 -8.85
N TRP A 294 -4.04 19.50 -8.23
CA TRP A 294 -4.72 20.04 -7.05
C TRP A 294 -4.69 21.57 -7.00
N CYS A 295 -5.55 22.15 -6.17
CA CYS A 295 -5.53 23.57 -5.84
C CYS A 295 -5.59 23.77 -4.33
N TYR A 296 -5.20 24.95 -3.87
CA TYR A 296 -5.36 25.34 -2.48
C TYR A 296 -6.65 26.12 -2.25
N SER A 297 -7.25 25.89 -1.09
CA SER A 297 -8.58 26.39 -0.73
C SER A 297 -8.62 26.90 0.70
N LYS A 298 -9.51 27.87 0.96
CA LYS A 298 -9.84 28.38 2.30
C LYS A 298 -10.82 27.48 3.06
N PHE A 299 -11.42 26.51 2.37
CA PHE A 299 -12.28 25.52 3.00
C PHE A 299 -11.45 24.64 3.96
N SER A 300 -12.11 24.08 4.96
CA SER A 300 -11.51 23.13 5.90
C SER A 300 -12.56 22.15 6.39
N ILE A 301 -12.13 21.06 7.02
CA ILE A 301 -13.01 20.10 7.67
C ILE A 301 -13.85 20.72 8.81
N GLY A 302 -13.40 21.84 9.38
CA GLY A 302 -14.14 22.58 10.41
C GLY A 302 -15.27 23.44 9.87
N ASP A 303 -15.36 23.60 8.54
CA ASP A 303 -16.47 24.30 7.89
C ASP A 303 -17.66 23.36 7.71
N SER A 304 -18.88 23.91 7.67
CA SER A 304 -20.07 23.12 7.34
C SER A 304 -19.92 22.49 5.95
N PRO A 305 -20.29 21.21 5.75
CA PRO A 305 -20.32 20.57 4.43
C PRO A 305 -21.10 21.35 3.38
N ASP A 306 -22.07 22.19 3.80
CA ASP A 306 -22.84 23.02 2.86
C ASP A 306 -22.05 24.12 2.19
N LYS A 307 -20.90 24.49 2.78
CA LYS A 307 -19.95 25.44 2.20
C LYS A 307 -18.99 24.76 1.22
N PHE A 308 -19.03 23.43 1.09
CA PHE A 308 -18.20 22.73 0.12
C PHE A 308 -18.64 23.10 -1.32
N PRO A 309 -17.71 23.36 -2.24
CA PRO A 309 -18.01 23.64 -3.64
C PRO A 309 -18.98 22.64 -4.28
N ARG A 310 -20.03 23.12 -4.94
CA ARG A 310 -21.12 22.27 -5.47
C ARG A 310 -20.99 21.96 -6.96
N ARG A 311 -20.07 22.60 -7.69
CA ARG A 311 -19.75 22.27 -9.09
C ARG A 311 -18.27 21.98 -9.24
N PHE A 312 -17.92 21.14 -10.21
CA PHE A 312 -16.51 20.80 -10.47
C PHE A 312 -15.67 22.04 -10.80
N SER A 313 -16.22 22.98 -11.57
CA SER A 313 -15.54 24.23 -11.93
C SER A 313 -15.28 25.16 -10.74
N ASP A 314 -16.07 25.05 -9.67
CA ASP A 314 -15.93 25.89 -8.47
C ASP A 314 -14.62 25.59 -7.70
N PHE A 315 -13.95 24.46 -7.97
CA PHE A 315 -12.61 24.18 -7.44
C PHE A 315 -11.58 23.74 -8.48
N SER A 316 -12.01 23.21 -9.63
CA SER A 316 -11.07 22.75 -10.67
C SER A 316 -10.70 23.84 -11.67
N THR A 317 -11.36 25.00 -11.66
CA THR A 317 -11.07 26.13 -12.58
C THR A 317 -11.27 27.50 -11.93
N SER A 318 -11.32 27.56 -10.60
CA SER A 318 -11.43 28.82 -9.85
C SER A 318 -10.07 29.26 -9.35
N GLN A 319 -9.85 30.55 -9.12
CA GLN A 319 -8.57 31.06 -8.61
C GLN A 319 -8.15 30.31 -7.35
N ALA A 320 -6.99 29.65 -7.39
CA ALA A 320 -6.44 28.95 -6.23
C ALA A 320 -5.99 29.95 -5.17
N CYS A 321 -6.12 29.54 -3.90
CA CYS A 321 -5.55 30.30 -2.80
C CYS A 321 -4.01 30.21 -2.83
N THR A 322 -3.35 31.22 -2.28
CA THR A 322 -1.93 31.09 -1.93
C THR A 322 -1.77 30.09 -0.78
N ASN A 323 -0.59 29.49 -0.61
CA ASN A 323 -0.31 28.61 0.53
C ASN A 323 -0.47 29.34 1.89
N ILE A 324 -0.25 30.65 1.94
CA ILE A 324 -0.44 31.49 3.14
C ILE A 324 -1.90 31.53 3.59
N ASP A 325 -2.84 31.62 2.65
CA ASP A 325 -4.28 31.72 2.91
C ASP A 325 -4.98 30.35 2.95
N ALA A 326 -4.27 29.29 2.57
CA ALA A 326 -4.83 27.97 2.39
C ALA A 326 -5.08 27.29 3.74
N ARG A 327 -6.23 26.60 3.83
CA ARG A 327 -6.56 25.70 4.94
C ARG A 327 -6.64 24.24 4.50
N SER A 328 -6.82 24.01 3.20
CA SER A 328 -6.79 22.67 2.60
C SER A 328 -6.28 22.68 1.16
N ALA A 329 -5.87 21.50 0.70
CA ALA A 329 -5.65 21.18 -0.70
C ALA A 329 -6.82 20.34 -1.26
N PHE A 330 -7.19 20.58 -2.51
CA PHE A 330 -8.24 19.86 -3.21
C PHE A 330 -7.66 19.15 -4.43
N ILE A 331 -7.55 17.83 -4.36
CA ILE A 331 -7.13 16.98 -5.46
C ILE A 331 -8.35 16.72 -6.34
N TYR A 332 -8.26 17.11 -7.60
CA TYR A 332 -9.35 17.00 -8.58
C TYR A 332 -8.91 16.30 -9.86
N ASN A 333 -7.69 15.78 -9.91
CA ASN A 333 -7.18 15.00 -11.02
C ASN A 333 -6.16 14.00 -10.45
N VAL A 334 -6.41 12.71 -10.65
CA VAL A 334 -5.43 11.64 -10.44
C VAL A 334 -5.60 10.67 -11.59
N GLY A 335 -4.59 10.56 -12.43
CA GLY A 335 -4.67 9.74 -13.62
C GLY A 335 -3.35 9.09 -13.98
N VAL A 336 -3.43 7.89 -14.54
CA VAL A 336 -2.26 7.13 -15.04
C VAL A 336 -2.60 6.51 -16.39
N LYS A 337 -1.59 6.27 -17.22
CA LYS A 337 -1.74 5.51 -18.48
C LYS A 337 -2.38 4.14 -18.21
N ALA A 338 -3.14 3.62 -19.17
CA ALA A 338 -3.89 2.37 -19.02
C ALA A 338 -3.04 1.16 -18.57
N GLY A 339 -1.82 1.04 -19.09
CA GLY A 339 -0.89 -0.04 -18.72
C GLY A 339 -0.37 0.03 -17.28
N LEU A 340 -0.45 1.20 -16.64
CA LEU A 340 0.00 1.46 -15.26
C LEU A 340 -1.17 1.55 -14.28
N ARG A 341 -2.40 1.27 -14.73
CA ARG A 341 -3.52 1.08 -13.84
C ARG A 341 -3.22 -0.13 -12.95
N GLN A 342 -3.47 0.01 -11.65
CA GLN A 342 -3.21 -1.04 -10.65
C GLN A 342 -1.72 -1.38 -10.41
N SER A 343 -0.77 -0.60 -10.91
CA SER A 343 0.67 -0.80 -10.66
C SER A 343 1.18 -0.15 -9.36
N GLY A 344 0.35 0.64 -8.68
CA GLY A 344 0.77 1.50 -7.56
C GLY A 344 1.10 2.94 -7.97
N THR A 345 1.26 3.26 -9.26
CA THR A 345 1.61 4.62 -9.74
C THR A 345 0.64 5.70 -9.26
N GLY A 346 -0.67 5.41 -9.20
CA GLY A 346 -1.66 6.36 -8.67
C GLY A 346 -1.48 6.64 -7.17
N SER A 347 -1.15 5.61 -6.38
CA SER A 347 -0.83 5.77 -4.96
C SER A 347 0.46 6.57 -4.79
N LEU A 348 1.47 6.34 -5.63
CA LEU A 348 2.72 7.08 -5.62
C LEU A 348 2.50 8.58 -5.90
N LEU A 349 1.71 8.92 -6.93
CA LEU A 349 1.31 10.29 -7.24
C LEU A 349 0.64 10.99 -6.03
N LEU A 350 -0.28 10.29 -5.34
CA LEU A 350 -0.93 10.81 -4.14
C LEU A 350 0.11 11.13 -3.05
N GLN A 351 1.05 10.23 -2.80
CA GLN A 351 2.08 10.47 -1.78
C GLN A 351 2.97 11.65 -2.14
N TRP A 352 3.42 11.76 -3.39
CA TRP A 352 4.22 12.90 -3.84
C TRP A 352 3.46 14.22 -3.73
N ALA A 353 2.16 14.23 -4.05
CA ALA A 353 1.33 15.39 -3.80
C ALA A 353 1.23 15.70 -2.29
N PHE A 354 1.05 14.70 -1.43
CA PHE A 354 1.00 14.92 0.02
C PHE A 354 2.30 15.53 0.56
N GLU A 355 3.45 15.10 0.07
CA GLU A 355 4.74 15.71 0.44
C GLU A 355 4.79 17.19 0.04
N LYS A 356 4.43 17.54 -1.21
CA LYS A 356 4.41 18.94 -1.65
C LYS A 356 3.40 19.80 -0.89
N ILE A 357 2.23 19.25 -0.60
CA ILE A 357 1.18 19.91 0.19
C ILE A 357 1.68 20.17 1.62
N ARG A 358 2.38 19.19 2.21
CA ARG A 358 2.97 19.28 3.56
C ARG A 358 4.11 20.28 3.61
N ASP A 359 4.96 20.36 2.58
CA ASP A 359 6.02 21.37 2.45
C ASP A 359 5.44 22.80 2.44
N ASP A 360 4.25 22.97 1.88
CA ASP A 360 3.48 24.22 1.92
C ASP A 360 2.72 24.45 3.25
N SER A 361 3.00 23.65 4.29
CA SER A 361 2.37 23.72 5.62
C SER A 361 0.86 23.47 5.62
N ILE A 362 0.34 22.79 4.60
CA ILE A 362 -1.07 22.42 4.50
C ILE A 362 -1.24 20.96 4.93
N GLN A 363 -2.23 20.71 5.78
CA GLN A 363 -2.44 19.38 6.39
C GLN A 363 -3.72 18.70 5.92
N GLN A 364 -4.69 19.48 5.47
CA GLN A 364 -6.01 18.98 5.09
C GLN A 364 -6.07 18.75 3.60
N VAL A 365 -6.40 17.54 3.18
CA VAL A 365 -6.53 17.19 1.76
C VAL A 365 -7.93 16.66 1.53
N PHE A 366 -8.64 17.24 0.56
CA PHE A 366 -9.86 16.64 0.03
C PHE A 366 -9.59 16.14 -1.38
N VAL A 367 -10.34 15.12 -1.76
CA VAL A 367 -10.26 14.54 -3.10
C VAL A 367 -11.64 14.19 -3.61
N ASP A 368 -11.88 14.46 -4.88
CA ASP A 368 -13.02 13.87 -5.60
C ASP A 368 -12.67 12.41 -5.92
N SER A 369 -13.24 11.50 -5.15
CA SER A 369 -12.88 10.09 -5.15
C SER A 369 -13.49 9.30 -6.31
N ARG A 370 -14.36 9.92 -7.10
CA ARG A 370 -14.96 9.30 -8.30
C ARG A 370 -14.11 9.52 -9.55
N LEU A 371 -13.04 10.31 -9.40
CA LEU A 371 -11.92 10.39 -10.31
C LEU A 371 -10.92 9.35 -9.84
N PRO A 372 -10.80 8.17 -10.47
CA PRO A 372 -9.63 8.09 -11.32
C PRO A 372 -9.80 7.14 -12.50
N SER A 373 -9.08 7.47 -13.57
CA SER A 373 -8.77 6.54 -14.66
C SER A 373 -8.06 5.27 -14.17
N TYR A 374 -7.52 5.26 -12.94
CA TYR A 374 -6.77 4.16 -12.32
C TYR A 374 -7.53 2.81 -12.21
N HIS A 375 -8.86 2.83 -12.23
CA HIS A 375 -9.67 1.60 -12.16
C HIS A 375 -10.45 1.28 -13.43
N GLY A 376 -10.11 1.94 -14.54
CA GLY A 376 -10.52 1.51 -15.87
C GLY A 376 -9.81 0.22 -16.33
N SER A 377 -10.26 -0.34 -17.43
CA SER A 377 -9.66 -1.54 -18.05
C SER A 377 -8.17 -1.32 -18.37
N LYS A 378 -7.35 -2.38 -18.23
CA LYS A 378 -5.98 -2.42 -18.79
C LYS A 378 -5.98 -2.56 -20.33
N LEU A 379 -7.13 -2.89 -20.92
CA LEU A 379 -7.27 -3.38 -22.29
C LEU A 379 -8.16 -2.52 -23.21
N ASP A 380 -8.86 -1.49 -22.71
CA ASP A 380 -9.81 -0.71 -23.54
C ASP A 380 -10.04 0.73 -23.05
N SER A 381 -10.36 1.64 -23.98
CA SER A 381 -10.50 3.10 -23.82
C SER A 381 -11.91 3.58 -23.48
N HIS A 382 -12.89 2.68 -23.33
CA HIS A 382 -14.17 2.99 -22.69
C HIS A 382 -14.23 2.25 -21.35
N GLU A 383 -14.06 2.99 -20.27
CA GLU A 383 -13.96 2.43 -18.93
C GLU A 383 -15.22 1.61 -18.60
N ASN A 384 -15.06 0.29 -18.44
CA ASN A 384 -16.10 -0.62 -17.99
C ASN A 384 -16.41 -0.40 -16.49
N ILE A 385 -16.80 0.82 -16.13
CA ILE A 385 -17.30 1.14 -14.79
C ILE A 385 -18.71 0.58 -14.70
N LYS A 386 -18.80 -0.66 -14.22
CA LYS A 386 -20.10 -1.26 -13.90
C LYS A 386 -20.68 -0.54 -12.70
N GLN A 387 -21.94 -0.13 -12.82
CA GLN A 387 -22.69 0.31 -11.66
C GLN A 387 -22.84 -0.85 -10.69
N ILE A 388 -22.66 -0.56 -9.41
CA ILE A 388 -22.84 -1.53 -8.33
C ILE A 388 -24.15 -1.17 -7.64
N PRO A 389 -25.24 -1.95 -7.86
CA PRO A 389 -26.57 -1.64 -7.34
C PRO A 389 -26.57 -1.41 -5.83
N GLU A 390 -25.86 -2.22 -5.07
CA GLU A 390 -25.76 -2.16 -3.62
C GLU A 390 -25.12 -0.85 -3.16
N PHE A 391 -24.09 -0.38 -3.88
CA PHE A 391 -23.49 0.92 -3.60
C PHE A 391 -24.46 2.06 -3.92
N LYS A 392 -25.22 1.95 -5.01
CA LYS A 392 -26.25 2.93 -5.36
C LYS A 392 -27.32 3.01 -4.27
N GLU A 393 -27.81 1.88 -3.77
CA GLU A 393 -28.78 1.84 -2.68
C GLU A 393 -28.25 2.50 -1.41
N ALA A 394 -26.98 2.26 -1.06
CA ALA A 394 -26.34 2.91 0.08
C ALA A 394 -26.27 4.44 -0.09
N VAL A 395 -25.94 4.91 -1.29
CA VAL A 395 -25.94 6.33 -1.59
C VAL A 395 -27.35 6.92 -1.56
N ASP A 396 -28.36 6.22 -2.09
CA ASP A 396 -29.74 6.72 -2.07
C ASP A 396 -30.25 6.85 -0.62
N ARG A 397 -29.94 5.89 0.27
CA ARG A 397 -30.22 6.02 1.72
C ARG A 397 -29.58 7.24 2.35
N TYR A 398 -28.39 7.64 1.94
CA TYR A 398 -27.75 8.86 2.44
C TYR A 398 -28.57 10.12 2.12
N PHE A 399 -29.20 10.19 0.95
CA PHE A 399 -30.03 11.35 0.61
C PHE A 399 -31.39 11.36 1.30
N ASP A 400 -31.87 10.20 1.76
CA ASP A 400 -33.09 10.10 2.55
C ASP A 400 -32.86 10.38 4.04
N SER A 401 -31.71 9.94 4.58
CA SER A 401 -31.43 9.93 6.03
C SER A 401 -30.37 10.94 6.48
N HIS A 402 -29.60 11.50 5.55
CA HIS A 402 -28.36 12.27 5.81
C HIS A 402 -27.28 11.50 6.58
N GLN A 403 -27.39 10.17 6.68
CA GLN A 403 -26.38 9.32 7.29
C GLN A 403 -25.45 8.75 6.22
N LEU A 404 -24.14 8.96 6.38
CA LEU A 404 -23.15 8.42 5.44
C LEU A 404 -23.20 6.88 5.41
N PRO A 405 -23.00 6.25 4.23
CA PRO A 405 -22.78 4.82 4.12
C PRO A 405 -21.66 4.33 5.04
N GLY A 406 -21.75 3.08 5.47
CA GLY A 406 -20.68 2.42 6.22
C GLY A 406 -19.44 2.19 5.35
N GLU A 407 -18.30 1.98 6.01
CA GLU A 407 -17.01 1.72 5.34
C GLU A 407 -17.08 0.58 4.32
N ARG A 408 -17.75 -0.52 4.68
CA ARG A 408 -17.93 -1.69 3.80
C ARG A 408 -18.74 -1.36 2.55
N GLU A 409 -19.75 -0.49 2.68
CA GLU A 409 -20.58 -0.08 1.56
C GLU A 409 -19.79 0.83 0.61
N PHE A 410 -19.02 1.78 1.16
CA PHE A 410 -18.10 2.59 0.36
C PHE A 410 -17.04 1.77 -0.37
N ALA A 411 -16.49 0.74 0.28
CA ALA A 411 -15.48 -0.13 -0.31
C ALA A 411 -16.00 -1.02 -1.47
N LEU A 412 -17.32 -1.11 -1.66
CA LEU A 412 -17.90 -1.77 -2.83
C LEU A 412 -17.51 -1.03 -4.11
N ASP A 413 -17.56 0.30 -4.12
CA ASP A 413 -17.10 1.06 -5.27
C ASP A 413 -15.58 1.08 -5.33
N PRO A 414 -14.98 0.56 -6.41
CA PRO A 414 -13.56 0.32 -6.42
C PRO A 414 -12.78 1.65 -6.50
N ARG A 415 -13.39 2.74 -7.02
CA ARG A 415 -12.76 4.07 -7.06
C ARG A 415 -12.68 4.68 -5.66
N VAL A 416 -13.77 4.63 -4.91
CA VAL A 416 -13.79 5.08 -3.51
C VAL A 416 -12.82 4.23 -2.69
N ARG A 417 -12.82 2.91 -2.90
CA ARG A 417 -11.89 1.98 -2.25
C ARG A 417 -10.42 2.35 -2.48
N PHE A 418 -10.03 2.76 -3.69
CA PHE A 418 -8.66 3.20 -3.97
C PHE A 418 -8.22 4.36 -3.07
N TYR A 419 -9.09 5.35 -2.84
CA TYR A 419 -8.80 6.46 -1.95
C TYR A 419 -8.79 6.04 -0.48
N MET A 420 -9.70 5.17 -0.07
CA MET A 420 -9.70 4.61 1.28
C MET A 420 -8.43 3.81 1.59
N MET A 421 -7.94 3.02 0.63
CA MET A 421 -6.64 2.35 0.72
C MET A 421 -5.48 3.34 0.81
N ASN A 422 -5.62 4.53 0.23
CA ASN A 422 -4.67 5.63 0.40
C ASN A 422 -4.98 6.51 1.63
N GLY A 423 -5.75 5.98 2.58
CA GLY A 423 -5.97 6.58 3.90
C GLY A 423 -6.99 7.71 3.95
N PHE A 424 -7.70 7.98 2.85
CA PHE A 424 -8.79 8.94 2.86
C PHE A 424 -10.07 8.34 3.48
N THR A 425 -10.84 9.18 4.15
CA THR A 425 -12.16 8.83 4.68
C THR A 425 -13.25 9.52 3.85
N PRO A 426 -14.32 8.82 3.43
CA PRO A 426 -15.47 9.46 2.80
C PRO A 426 -16.06 10.56 3.69
N TYR A 427 -16.29 11.74 3.11
CA TYR A 427 -16.71 12.95 3.81
C TYR A 427 -18.09 13.45 3.38
N LEU A 428 -18.33 13.52 2.07
CA LEU A 428 -19.56 14.11 1.51
C LEU A 428 -19.94 13.41 0.21
N ILE A 429 -21.25 13.25 -0.04
CA ILE A 429 -21.76 12.79 -1.33
C ILE A 429 -22.54 13.92 -2.00
N LEU A 430 -22.21 14.22 -3.25
CA LEU A 430 -22.87 15.20 -4.10
C LEU A 430 -23.64 14.50 -5.22
N LYS A 431 -24.86 14.98 -5.53
CA LYS A 431 -25.69 14.57 -6.67
C LYS A 431 -25.69 15.66 -7.75
N ASP A 432 -26.00 15.28 -8.99
CA ASP A 432 -26.15 16.14 -10.17
C ASP A 432 -24.94 17.05 -10.45
N PHE A 433 -23.75 16.55 -10.11
CA PHE A 433 -22.54 17.35 -10.04
C PHE A 433 -21.88 17.63 -11.41
N ILE A 434 -21.91 16.63 -12.30
CA ILE A 434 -21.49 16.68 -13.71
C ILE A 434 -22.47 15.79 -14.52
N GLN A 435 -22.67 16.06 -15.82
CA GLN A 435 -23.27 15.09 -16.75
C GLN A 435 -22.31 13.92 -17.01
N ASP A 436 -22.09 13.10 -15.98
CA ASP A 436 -21.20 11.94 -15.97
C ASP A 436 -22.03 10.71 -15.62
N PHE A 437 -22.73 10.19 -16.64
CA PHE A 437 -23.61 9.04 -16.54
C PHE A 437 -22.91 7.78 -15.96
N PRO A 438 -21.63 7.47 -16.29
CA PRO A 438 -20.89 6.38 -15.65
C PRO A 438 -20.78 6.49 -14.11
N SER A 439 -20.79 7.71 -13.57
CA SER A 439 -20.78 7.95 -12.11
C SER A 439 -22.16 7.99 -11.46
N ASN A 440 -23.25 7.83 -12.24
CA ASN A 440 -24.62 8.17 -11.87
C ASN A 440 -24.81 9.67 -11.53
N ASN A 441 -23.96 10.54 -12.10
CA ASN A 441 -23.88 11.96 -11.74
C ASN A 441 -23.61 12.21 -10.24
N MET A 442 -22.96 11.27 -9.56
CA MET A 442 -22.64 11.37 -8.12
C MET A 442 -21.14 11.49 -7.88
N ARG A 443 -20.76 12.32 -6.91
CA ARG A 443 -19.38 12.45 -6.41
C ARG A 443 -19.30 12.07 -4.95
N VAL A 444 -18.28 11.29 -4.61
CA VAL A 444 -17.89 11.02 -3.23
C VAL A 444 -16.65 11.86 -2.98
N ILE A 445 -16.76 12.86 -2.12
CA ILE A 445 -15.63 13.64 -1.65
C ILE A 445 -15.07 12.89 -0.47
N CYS A 446 -13.77 12.59 -0.52
CA CYS A 446 -13.05 12.03 0.61
C CYS A 446 -12.08 13.07 1.19
N TYR A 447 -11.70 12.86 2.43
CA TYR A 447 -10.84 13.74 3.20
C TYR A 447 -9.70 12.94 3.85
N LEU A 448 -8.53 13.56 3.94
CA LEU A 448 -7.37 13.06 4.67
C LEU A 448 -6.75 14.22 5.44
N ASN A 449 -6.45 13.99 6.72
CA ASN A 449 -5.55 14.85 7.47
C ASN A 449 -4.15 14.23 7.49
N LEU A 450 -3.17 14.95 6.94
CA LEU A 450 -1.79 14.50 6.83
C LEU A 450 -1.04 14.48 8.16
N GLU A 451 -1.54 15.18 9.18
CA GLU A 451 -0.89 15.34 10.48
C GLU A 451 -1.75 14.85 11.65
N GLN A 452 -2.97 14.39 11.41
CA GLN A 452 -3.83 14.00 12.53
C GLN A 452 -3.30 12.76 13.23
N ASP A 453 -3.02 12.94 14.52
CA ASP A 453 -2.91 11.83 15.45
C ASP A 453 -4.28 11.14 15.49
N ASP A 454 -4.36 9.87 15.07
CA ASP A 454 -5.60 9.10 15.11
C ASP A 454 -5.97 8.81 16.57
N THR A 455 -6.77 9.69 17.17
CA THR A 455 -7.23 9.54 18.56
C THR A 455 -8.36 8.52 18.70
N SER A 456 -8.85 7.94 17.59
CA SER A 456 -10.00 7.01 17.59
C SER A 456 -9.65 5.60 18.09
N TYR A 457 -8.36 5.32 18.30
CA TYR A 457 -7.84 4.05 18.83
C TYR A 457 -7.60 4.04 20.35
N ARG A 458 -8.23 4.95 21.11
CA ARG A 458 -8.21 4.91 22.59
C ARG A 458 -9.36 4.14 23.20
#